data_AF-A0A6N8UAF9-F1
#
_entry.id   AF-A0A6N8UAF9-F1
#
_cell.length_a   1.000
_cell.length_b   1.000
_cell.length_c   1.000
_cell.angle_alpha   90.00
_cell.angle_beta   90.00
_cell.angle_gamma   90.00
#
_symmetry.space_group_name_H-M   'P 1'
#
loop_
_entity.id
_entity.type
_entity.pdbx_description
1 polymer ?
#
loop_
_entity_poly.entity_id
_entity_poly.type
_entity_poly.pdbx_seq_one_letter_code
_entity_poly.pdbx_strand_id
1 'polypeptide(L)'
;MAIYLIPIKTAMIAFPFLAALFTMPYVIVQYRKYGSILLLRTAIIYSFIFYILCAYLLTMLPLPDPESVAELTTPTMQLIPFTALTTFLENTPFMLNDLSTYLPALNQPSFYVLLFNLLLLMPFGIYMRYYFQYSWKKTLLLTFLLSLSFECIQRSALFGIYLRPYRMFDIDDLITNTLGGMLGYLVAPLAAKILPTRDELDQSAYRKGMQISIIRKGFAFLIDLAFLSMGMMLIVTYDIMLHQTTDYEIMIVGYLILIWILYILIPIITKGKTIGKFFVRIRIIQTNGNTAKWYQYLLHYGILYGLILPMPFLIYYLVAQFLLITSTQRIFYLISALATSGFFLFSIGQIVISLIDSRYVPYYSRLSKLHTISTVVNHTSEQEDHHSSQTNHTDSNEVIVKTKDRIKQESSDKNPSNNTVDINEEQAKDAEI
;
A
#
# COMPACT_ATOMS: atom_id res chain seq x y z
N MET A 1 -28.23 30.08 0.28
CA MET A 1 -26.82 29.63 0.15
C MET A 1 -26.17 29.24 1.49
N ALA A 2 -26.40 30.00 2.59
CA ALA A 2 -25.82 29.70 3.91
C ALA A 2 -26.16 28.31 4.49
N ILE A 3 -27.35 27.77 4.18
CA ILE A 3 -27.82 26.47 4.70
C ILE A 3 -26.94 25.29 4.24
N TYR A 4 -26.39 25.34 3.02
CA TYR A 4 -25.50 24.28 2.50
C TYR A 4 -24.04 24.42 2.98
N LEU A 5 -23.64 25.60 3.47
CA LEU A 5 -22.27 25.82 3.96
C LEU A 5 -22.03 25.17 5.32
N ILE A 6 -23.08 25.05 6.15
CA ILE A 6 -22.97 24.41 7.47
C ILE A 6 -22.56 22.92 7.33
N PRO A 7 -23.27 22.07 6.55
CA PRO A 7 -22.87 20.69 6.34
C PRO A 7 -21.44 20.52 5.84
N ILE A 8 -21.03 21.33 4.86
CA ILE A 8 -19.69 21.22 4.24
C ILE A 8 -18.61 21.61 5.23
N LYS A 9 -18.79 22.71 5.98
CA LYS A 9 -17.83 23.12 7.03
C LYS A 9 -17.71 22.06 8.12
N THR A 10 -18.84 21.52 8.57
CA THR A 10 -18.85 20.43 9.56
C THR A 10 -18.14 19.19 9.02
N ALA A 11 -18.34 18.83 7.74
CA ALA A 11 -17.63 17.72 7.11
C ALA A 11 -16.12 17.96 7.09
N MET A 12 -15.66 19.17 6.75
CA MET A 12 -14.23 19.51 6.74
C MET A 12 -13.59 19.40 8.13
N ILE A 13 -14.33 19.75 9.19
CA ILE A 13 -13.84 19.65 10.57
C ILE A 13 -13.85 18.20 11.07
N ALA A 14 -14.91 17.44 10.78
CA ALA A 14 -15.05 16.05 11.22
C ALA A 14 -14.13 15.08 10.46
N PHE A 15 -13.83 15.38 9.19
CA PHE A 15 -13.08 14.49 8.30
C PHE A 15 -11.69 14.10 8.84
N PRO A 16 -10.82 14.99 9.35
CA PRO A 16 -9.52 14.60 9.90
C PRO A 16 -9.60 13.56 11.00
N PHE A 17 -10.59 13.63 11.88
CA PHE A 17 -10.79 12.66 12.97
C PHE A 17 -11.24 11.30 12.43
N LEU A 18 -12.20 11.30 11.49
CA LEU A 18 -12.67 10.09 10.84
C LEU A 18 -11.56 9.44 9.99
N ALA A 19 -10.81 10.25 9.25
CA ALA A 19 -9.65 9.85 8.48
C ALA A 19 -8.59 9.21 9.39
N ALA A 20 -8.25 9.83 10.52
CA ALA A 20 -7.31 9.26 11.50
C ALA A 20 -7.77 7.89 12.01
N LEU A 21 -9.06 7.75 12.36
CA LEU A 21 -9.65 6.49 12.83
C LEU A 21 -9.47 5.36 11.81
N PHE A 22 -9.72 5.62 10.54
CA PHE A 22 -9.56 4.63 9.47
C PHE A 22 -8.12 4.48 8.95
N THR A 23 -7.20 5.37 9.33
CA THR A 23 -5.82 5.34 8.81
C THR A 23 -5.05 4.11 9.25
N MET A 24 -5.06 3.80 10.54
CA MET A 24 -4.33 2.65 11.07
C MET A 24 -4.77 1.31 10.45
N PRO A 25 -6.06 0.93 10.45
CA PRO A 25 -6.48 -0.33 9.83
C PRO A 25 -6.19 -0.35 8.33
N TYR A 26 -6.39 0.76 7.63
CA TYR A 26 -6.07 0.87 6.20
C TYR A 26 -4.57 0.63 5.92
N VAL A 27 -3.69 1.31 6.66
CA VAL A 27 -2.23 1.16 6.54
C VAL A 27 -1.80 -0.28 6.79
N ILE A 28 -2.33 -0.92 7.85
CA ILE A 28 -2.01 -2.31 8.19
C ILE A 28 -2.42 -3.25 7.06
N VAL A 29 -3.64 -3.13 6.54
CA VAL A 29 -4.14 -3.99 5.46
C VAL A 29 -3.35 -3.77 4.18
N GLN A 30 -3.12 -2.51 3.78
CA GLN A 30 -2.37 -2.19 2.57
C GLN A 30 -0.93 -2.69 2.63
N TYR A 31 -0.25 -2.46 3.76
CA TYR A 31 1.13 -2.88 3.92
C TYR A 31 1.25 -4.41 3.99
N ARG A 32 0.30 -5.10 4.63
CA ARG A 32 0.27 -6.56 4.67
C ARG A 32 -0.11 -7.19 3.33
N LYS A 33 -0.91 -6.54 2.49
CA LYS A 33 -1.30 -7.08 1.19
C LYS A 33 -0.28 -6.75 0.10
N TYR A 34 0.07 -5.47 -0.05
CA TYR A 34 0.86 -4.97 -1.16
C TYR A 34 2.30 -4.59 -0.79
N GLY A 35 2.65 -4.54 0.50
CA GLY A 35 3.97 -4.12 0.98
C GLY A 35 4.25 -2.62 0.83
N SER A 36 3.38 -1.86 0.17
CA SER A 36 3.51 -0.41 0.03
C SER A 36 2.17 0.28 0.14
N ILE A 37 2.22 1.60 0.32
CA ILE A 37 1.04 2.46 0.31
C ILE A 37 1.11 3.32 -0.95
N LEU A 38 0.18 3.09 -1.87
CA LEU A 38 0.06 3.87 -3.10
C LEU A 38 -0.77 5.13 -2.82
N LEU A 39 -0.17 6.32 -3.03
CA LEU A 39 -0.80 7.60 -2.71
C LEU A 39 -2.15 7.77 -3.41
N LEU A 40 -2.24 7.42 -4.70
CA LEU A 40 -3.47 7.53 -5.46
C LEU A 40 -4.58 6.61 -4.94
N ARG A 41 -4.26 5.37 -4.57
CA ARG A 41 -5.23 4.46 -3.93
C ARG A 41 -5.74 5.03 -2.62
N THR A 42 -4.82 5.56 -1.81
CA THR A 42 -5.16 6.23 -0.55
C THR A 42 -6.07 7.43 -0.82
N ALA A 43 -5.74 8.29 -1.78
CA ALA A 43 -6.58 9.43 -2.14
C ALA A 43 -8.00 9.00 -2.53
N ILE A 44 -8.16 7.95 -3.36
CA ILE A 44 -9.47 7.42 -3.79
C ILE A 44 -10.30 6.91 -2.60
N ILE A 45 -9.70 6.20 -1.65
CA ILE A 45 -10.43 5.70 -0.45
C ILE A 45 -10.83 6.85 0.46
N TYR A 46 -9.92 7.79 0.72
CA TYR A 46 -10.21 8.91 1.62
C TYR A 46 -11.19 9.90 1.00
N SER A 47 -11.17 10.08 -0.33
CA SER A 47 -12.20 10.84 -1.04
C SER A 47 -13.57 10.16 -0.97
N PHE A 48 -13.62 8.82 -1.00
CA PHE A 48 -14.85 8.06 -0.78
C PHE A 48 -15.40 8.26 0.65
N ILE A 49 -14.55 8.16 1.67
CA ILE A 49 -14.94 8.39 3.08
C ILE A 49 -15.45 9.83 3.26
N PHE A 50 -14.71 10.81 2.74
CA PHE A 50 -15.11 12.21 2.78
C PHE A 50 -16.45 12.45 2.08
N TYR A 51 -16.64 11.84 0.91
CA TYR A 51 -17.88 11.91 0.16
C TYR A 51 -19.08 11.36 0.96
N ILE A 52 -18.96 10.15 1.55
CA ILE A 52 -20.04 9.56 2.37
C ILE A 52 -20.37 10.46 3.57
N LEU A 53 -19.36 11.03 4.22
CA LEU A 53 -19.54 11.98 5.31
C LEU A 53 -20.31 13.23 4.83
N CYS A 54 -19.95 13.80 3.69
CA CYS A 54 -20.65 14.93 3.09
C CYS A 54 -22.11 14.58 2.74
N ALA A 55 -22.36 13.42 2.13
CA ALA A 55 -23.70 12.99 1.76
C ALA A 55 -24.59 12.80 3.01
N TYR A 56 -24.05 12.20 4.07
CA TYR A 56 -24.72 12.08 5.35
C TYR A 56 -25.03 13.45 5.98
N LEU A 57 -24.04 14.36 6.04
CA LEU A 57 -24.26 15.66 6.67
C LEU A 57 -25.20 16.54 5.85
N LEU A 58 -25.19 16.47 4.52
CA LEU A 58 -26.12 17.20 3.65
C LEU A 58 -27.57 16.74 3.86
N THR A 59 -27.79 15.45 4.13
CA THR A 59 -29.14 14.89 4.37
C THR A 59 -29.62 15.09 5.80
N MET A 60 -28.73 15.32 6.77
CA MET A 60 -29.10 15.47 8.18
C MET A 60 -29.12 16.93 8.67
N LEU A 61 -28.24 17.79 8.16
CA LEU A 61 -28.12 19.18 8.63
C LEU A 61 -28.95 20.17 7.80
N PRO A 62 -29.24 21.38 8.33
CA PRO A 62 -29.01 21.81 9.72
C PRO A 62 -29.98 21.12 10.70
N LEU A 63 -29.54 20.96 11.95
CA LEU A 63 -30.40 20.51 13.04
C LEU A 63 -31.27 21.68 13.51
N PRO A 64 -32.62 21.56 13.45
CA PRO A 64 -33.52 22.59 13.96
C PRO A 64 -33.59 22.59 15.49
N ASP A 65 -34.16 23.66 16.05
CA ASP A 65 -34.39 23.77 17.49
C ASP A 65 -35.45 22.75 17.98
N PRO A 66 -35.20 22.00 19.07
CA PRO A 66 -36.11 20.95 19.53
C PRO A 66 -37.54 21.42 19.86
N GLU A 67 -37.72 22.64 20.39
CA GLU A 67 -39.04 23.16 20.73
C GLU A 67 -39.86 23.38 19.46
N SER A 68 -39.22 23.97 18.42
CA SER A 68 -39.87 24.18 17.12
C SER A 68 -40.32 22.88 16.45
N VAL A 69 -39.58 21.78 16.65
CA VAL A 69 -39.91 20.47 16.10
C VAL A 69 -41.09 19.82 16.82
N ALA A 70 -41.23 20.06 18.13
CA ALA A 70 -42.33 19.53 18.93
C ALA A 70 -43.70 20.09 18.48
N GLU A 71 -43.71 21.32 17.95
CA GLU A 71 -44.92 22.00 17.46
C GLU A 71 -45.33 21.60 16.03
N LEU A 72 -44.49 20.85 15.30
CA LEU A 72 -44.77 20.49 13.91
C LEU A 72 -46.00 19.59 13.77
N THR A 73 -46.92 19.97 12.88
CA THR A 73 -48.12 19.19 12.51
C THR A 73 -48.04 18.55 11.12
N THR A 74 -46.95 18.77 10.38
CA THR A 74 -46.71 18.29 9.00
C THR A 74 -46.77 16.76 8.88
N PRO A 75 -47.08 16.17 7.71
CA PRO A 75 -47.00 14.72 7.53
C PRO A 75 -45.60 14.17 7.85
N THR A 76 -45.55 12.92 8.32
CA THR A 76 -44.27 12.29 8.68
C THR A 76 -43.74 11.31 7.63
N MET A 77 -44.56 10.96 6.64
CA MET A 77 -44.24 10.03 5.56
C MET A 77 -44.99 10.43 4.27
N GLN A 78 -44.32 10.35 3.12
CA GLN A 78 -44.90 10.27 1.77
C GLN A 78 -44.52 8.93 1.18
N LEU A 79 -45.54 8.13 0.88
CA LEU A 79 -45.37 6.78 0.32
C LEU A 79 -45.92 6.69 -1.11
N ILE A 80 -46.52 7.77 -1.64
CA ILE A 80 -47.02 7.84 -3.00
C ILE A 80 -45.83 8.17 -3.92
N PRO A 81 -45.41 7.24 -4.80
CA PRO A 81 -44.29 7.47 -5.69
C PRO A 81 -44.64 8.49 -6.77
N PHE A 82 -43.61 9.18 -7.24
CA PHE A 82 -43.60 10.22 -8.26
C PHE A 82 -44.37 11.49 -7.89
N THR A 83 -44.65 11.73 -6.61
CA THR A 83 -45.33 12.96 -6.15
C THR A 83 -44.49 14.21 -6.42
N ALA A 84 -43.17 14.14 -6.21
CA ALA A 84 -42.26 15.25 -6.52
C ALA A 84 -42.27 15.60 -8.01
N LEU A 85 -42.37 14.57 -8.87
CA LEU A 85 -42.43 14.75 -10.31
C LEU A 85 -43.78 15.31 -10.77
N THR A 86 -44.91 14.79 -10.26
CA THR A 86 -46.24 15.32 -10.59
C THR A 86 -46.37 16.76 -10.11
N THR A 87 -45.92 17.07 -8.90
CA THR A 87 -45.90 18.43 -8.34
C THR A 87 -45.04 19.37 -9.20
N PHE A 88 -43.90 18.89 -9.70
CA PHE A 88 -43.07 19.67 -10.63
C PHE A 88 -43.82 19.94 -11.94
N LEU A 89 -44.44 18.93 -12.55
CA LEU A 89 -45.16 19.09 -13.82
C LEU A 89 -46.40 19.97 -13.71
N GLU A 90 -47.11 19.92 -12.59
CA GLU A 90 -48.33 20.70 -12.36
C GLU A 90 -48.06 22.17 -12.01
N ASN A 91 -46.97 22.43 -11.28
CA ASN A 91 -46.67 23.78 -10.75
C ASN A 91 -45.61 24.54 -11.55
N THR A 92 -45.14 23.98 -12.68
CA THR A 92 -44.19 24.66 -13.55
C THR A 92 -44.76 24.85 -14.95
N PRO A 93 -44.34 25.90 -15.68
CA PRO A 93 -44.81 26.16 -17.05
C PRO A 93 -44.27 25.14 -18.07
N PHE A 94 -43.72 24.01 -17.63
CA PHE A 94 -43.02 23.05 -18.48
C PHE A 94 -43.98 22.40 -19.48
N MET A 95 -43.74 22.63 -20.76
CA MET A 95 -44.46 21.98 -21.85
C MET A 95 -43.48 21.27 -22.78
N LEU A 96 -43.67 19.96 -22.97
CA LEU A 96 -42.80 19.13 -23.82
C LEU A 96 -42.68 19.63 -25.27
N ASN A 97 -43.71 20.31 -25.77
CA ASN A 97 -43.79 20.78 -27.15
C ASN A 97 -43.29 22.23 -27.34
N ASP A 98 -42.91 22.92 -26.27
CA ASP A 98 -42.47 24.32 -26.33
C ASP A 98 -41.11 24.51 -25.65
N LEU A 99 -40.07 24.65 -26.48
CA LEU A 99 -38.69 24.82 -26.03
C LEU A 99 -38.49 26.10 -25.20
N SER A 100 -39.34 27.11 -25.37
CA SER A 100 -39.26 28.37 -24.61
C SER A 100 -39.57 28.18 -23.13
N THR A 101 -40.27 27.10 -22.77
CA THR A 101 -40.66 26.78 -21.39
C THR A 101 -39.58 26.04 -20.57
N TYR A 102 -38.54 25.52 -21.24
CA TYR A 102 -37.50 24.71 -20.59
C TYR A 102 -36.60 25.56 -19.67
N LEU A 103 -36.14 26.72 -20.14
CA LEU A 103 -35.31 27.62 -19.32
C LEU A 103 -36.02 28.11 -18.06
N PRO A 104 -37.28 28.58 -18.13
CA PRO A 104 -38.07 28.89 -16.94
C PRO A 104 -38.26 27.70 -15.99
N ALA A 105 -38.50 26.49 -16.52
CA ALA A 105 -38.68 25.29 -15.71
C ALA A 105 -37.40 24.86 -14.97
N LEU A 106 -36.23 24.96 -15.61
CA LEU A 106 -34.94 24.67 -14.98
C LEU A 106 -34.56 25.63 -13.85
N ASN A 107 -35.12 26.84 -13.85
CA ASN A 107 -34.91 27.83 -12.79
C ASN A 107 -35.84 27.64 -11.58
N GLN A 108 -36.73 26.65 -11.60
CA GLN A 108 -37.66 26.41 -10.49
C GLN A 108 -36.98 25.68 -9.32
N PRO A 109 -37.27 26.06 -8.06
CA PRO A 109 -36.70 25.40 -6.88
C PRO A 109 -36.93 23.88 -6.84
N SER A 110 -38.10 23.41 -7.27
CA SER A 110 -38.48 22.00 -7.33
C SER A 110 -37.59 21.18 -8.26
N PHE A 111 -37.10 21.76 -9.36
CA PHE A 111 -36.12 21.12 -10.24
C PHE A 111 -34.79 20.85 -9.51
N TYR A 112 -34.30 21.84 -8.75
CA TYR A 112 -33.04 21.72 -8.03
C TYR A 112 -33.08 20.66 -6.93
N VAL A 113 -34.22 20.48 -6.25
CA VAL A 113 -34.40 19.40 -5.26
C VAL A 113 -34.22 18.04 -5.92
N LEU A 114 -34.93 17.79 -7.03
CA LEU A 114 -34.82 16.56 -7.81
C LEU A 114 -33.39 16.33 -8.32
N LEU A 115 -32.77 17.37 -8.88
CA LEU A 115 -31.42 17.31 -9.41
C LEU A 115 -30.39 17.02 -8.32
N PHE A 116 -30.48 17.68 -7.15
CA PHE A 116 -29.49 17.48 -6.08
C PHE A 116 -29.62 16.11 -5.41
N ASN A 117 -30.82 15.55 -5.26
CA ASN A 117 -30.99 14.17 -4.81
C ASN A 117 -30.35 13.18 -5.80
N LEU A 118 -30.57 13.39 -7.10
CA LEU A 118 -29.92 12.59 -8.14
C LEU A 118 -28.38 12.71 -8.08
N LEU A 119 -27.84 13.92 -7.91
CA LEU A 119 -26.40 14.15 -7.83
C LEU A 119 -25.79 13.65 -6.52
N LEU A 120 -26.56 13.58 -5.43
CA LEU A 120 -26.09 13.19 -4.10
C LEU A 120 -25.47 11.78 -4.10
N LEU A 121 -26.17 10.80 -4.69
CA LEU A 121 -25.71 9.42 -4.76
C LEU A 121 -25.03 9.02 -6.08
N MET A 122 -24.92 9.94 -7.04
CA MET A 122 -24.19 9.69 -8.28
C MET A 122 -22.72 9.30 -8.05
N PRO A 123 -21.92 9.99 -7.22
CA PRO A 123 -20.55 9.58 -6.94
C PRO A 123 -20.46 8.17 -6.34
N PHE A 124 -21.41 7.77 -5.49
CA PHE A 124 -21.45 6.42 -4.91
C PHE A 124 -21.48 5.35 -6.01
N GLY A 125 -22.34 5.52 -7.02
CA GLY A 125 -22.42 4.65 -8.18
C GLY A 125 -21.11 4.53 -8.96
N ILE A 126 -20.41 5.67 -9.12
CA ILE A 126 -19.08 5.71 -9.75
C ILE A 126 -18.11 4.86 -8.93
N TYR A 127 -18.00 5.06 -7.61
CA TYR A 127 -17.12 4.28 -6.75
C TYR A 127 -17.44 2.77 -6.77
N MET A 128 -18.73 2.40 -6.72
CA MET A 128 -19.15 1.00 -6.74
C MET A 128 -18.68 0.29 -8.02
N ARG A 129 -18.81 0.93 -9.19
CA ARG A 129 -18.35 0.34 -10.46
C ARG A 129 -16.84 0.41 -10.63
N TYR A 130 -16.25 1.59 -10.43
CA TYR A 130 -14.84 1.84 -10.74
C TYR A 130 -13.89 1.22 -9.70
N TYR A 131 -14.08 1.53 -8.41
CA TYR A 131 -13.14 1.09 -7.37
C TYR A 131 -13.49 -0.29 -6.81
N PHE A 132 -14.76 -0.52 -6.48
CA PHE A 132 -15.20 -1.78 -5.88
C PHE A 132 -15.51 -2.89 -6.92
N GLN A 133 -15.57 -2.55 -8.21
CA GLN A 133 -15.89 -3.46 -9.31
C GLN A 133 -17.19 -4.26 -9.09
N TYR A 134 -18.20 -3.63 -8.50
CA TYR A 134 -19.49 -4.25 -8.26
C TYR A 134 -20.36 -4.31 -9.52
N SER A 135 -21.22 -5.33 -9.59
CA SER A 135 -22.17 -5.51 -10.69
C SER A 135 -23.34 -4.52 -10.60
N TRP A 136 -24.04 -4.29 -11.70
CA TRP A 136 -25.23 -3.42 -11.76
C TRP A 136 -26.22 -3.70 -10.62
N LYS A 137 -26.60 -4.97 -10.43
CA LYS A 137 -27.54 -5.39 -9.38
C LYS A 137 -27.04 -5.09 -7.98
N LYS A 138 -25.74 -5.32 -7.72
CA LYS A 138 -25.14 -5.05 -6.41
C LYS A 138 -25.06 -3.55 -6.14
N THR A 139 -24.70 -2.75 -7.14
CA THR A 139 -24.73 -1.29 -7.02
C THR A 139 -26.14 -0.79 -6.75
N LEU A 140 -27.14 -1.25 -7.51
CA LEU A 140 -28.54 -0.89 -7.30
C LEU A 140 -28.99 -1.17 -5.86
N LEU A 141 -28.72 -2.38 -5.37
CA LEU A 141 -29.07 -2.75 -4.00
C LEU A 141 -28.36 -1.86 -2.97
N LEU A 142 -27.05 -1.64 -3.11
CA LEU A 142 -26.29 -0.84 -2.15
C LEU A 142 -26.66 0.64 -2.17
N THR A 143 -26.93 1.21 -3.35
CA THR A 143 -27.40 2.59 -3.47
C THR A 143 -28.78 2.74 -2.84
N PHE A 144 -29.70 1.80 -3.12
CA PHE A 144 -31.01 1.78 -2.50
C PHE A 144 -30.94 1.68 -0.98
N LEU A 145 -30.12 0.75 -0.45
CA LEU A 145 -29.92 0.60 0.99
C LEU A 145 -29.29 1.85 1.62
N LEU A 146 -28.34 2.50 0.94
CA LEU A 146 -27.76 3.75 1.41
C LEU A 146 -28.81 4.86 1.47
N SER A 147 -29.62 5.03 0.42
CA SER A 147 -30.71 6.00 0.43
C SER A 147 -31.74 5.69 1.51
N LEU A 148 -32.17 4.43 1.64
CA LEU A 148 -33.08 3.98 2.67
C LEU A 148 -32.52 4.27 4.07
N SER A 149 -31.21 4.12 4.27
CA SER A 149 -30.59 4.43 5.56
C SER A 149 -30.74 5.90 5.96
N PHE A 150 -30.62 6.84 5.01
CA PHE A 150 -30.82 8.27 5.28
C PHE A 150 -32.26 8.53 5.72
N GLU A 151 -33.21 7.98 4.99
CA GLU A 151 -34.65 8.16 5.23
C GLU A 151 -35.07 7.52 6.57
N CYS A 152 -34.55 6.33 6.89
CA CYS A 152 -34.78 5.69 8.19
C CYS A 152 -34.21 6.53 9.35
N ILE A 153 -33.01 7.10 9.20
CA ILE A 153 -32.39 7.95 10.24
C ILE A 153 -33.23 9.21 10.45
N GLN A 154 -33.64 9.89 9.38
CA GLN A 154 -34.53 11.05 9.49
C GLN A 154 -35.86 10.68 10.17
N ARG A 155 -36.48 9.58 9.73
CA ARG A 155 -37.75 9.09 10.25
C ARG A 155 -37.70 8.67 11.72
N SER A 156 -36.52 8.25 12.19
CA SER A 156 -36.31 7.92 13.60
C SER A 156 -36.31 9.13 14.54
N ALA A 157 -36.59 10.34 14.03
CA ALA A 157 -36.43 11.60 14.76
C ALA A 157 -35.00 11.74 15.32
N LEU A 158 -34.04 11.32 14.47
CA LEU A 158 -32.64 11.03 14.79
C LEU A 158 -32.48 10.26 16.12
N PHE A 159 -32.96 9.02 16.13
CA PHE A 159 -32.92 8.09 17.26
C PHE A 159 -33.61 8.59 18.53
N GLY A 160 -34.68 9.38 18.39
CA GLY A 160 -35.48 9.87 19.51
C GLY A 160 -34.90 11.09 20.22
N ILE A 161 -33.87 11.74 19.65
CA ILE A 161 -33.39 13.04 20.14
C ILE A 161 -34.50 14.10 20.01
N TYR A 162 -35.27 14.03 18.92
CA TYR A 162 -36.43 14.89 18.71
C TYR A 162 -37.73 14.17 19.05
N LEU A 163 -38.72 14.91 19.55
CA LEU A 163 -40.05 14.39 19.84
C LEU A 163 -40.77 13.89 18.56
N ARG A 164 -40.41 14.47 17.41
CA ARG A 164 -40.98 14.17 16.10
C ARG A 164 -39.90 14.26 15.01
N PRO A 165 -40.02 13.52 13.89
CA PRO A 165 -39.12 13.71 12.76
C PRO A 165 -39.24 15.11 12.19
N TYR A 166 -38.13 15.84 12.16
CA TYR A 166 -38.05 17.16 11.57
C TYR A 166 -37.93 17.12 10.03
N ARG A 167 -37.60 15.95 9.50
CA ARG A 167 -37.70 15.61 8.07
C ARG A 167 -38.62 14.42 7.91
N MET A 168 -39.39 14.47 6.84
CA MET A 168 -40.39 13.49 6.47
C MET A 168 -39.73 12.41 5.62
N PHE A 169 -40.12 11.15 5.85
CA PHE A 169 -39.67 10.04 5.01
C PHE A 169 -40.31 10.16 3.63
N ASP A 170 -39.52 10.23 2.56
CA ASP A 170 -40.03 10.42 1.20
C ASP A 170 -39.58 9.29 0.26
N ILE A 171 -40.55 8.54 -0.29
CA ILE A 171 -40.26 7.49 -1.26
C ILE A 171 -39.62 8.04 -2.56
N ASP A 172 -39.90 9.28 -2.92
CA ASP A 172 -39.31 9.92 -4.10
C ASP A 172 -37.82 10.19 -3.90
N ASP A 173 -37.40 10.49 -2.67
CA ASP A 173 -35.99 10.65 -2.34
C ASP A 173 -35.26 9.30 -2.47
N LEU A 174 -35.88 8.18 -2.07
CA LEU A 174 -35.33 6.84 -2.34
C LEU A 174 -35.17 6.58 -3.84
N ILE A 175 -36.19 6.86 -4.63
CA ILE A 175 -36.20 6.59 -6.08
C ILE A 175 -35.12 7.44 -6.75
N THR A 176 -35.09 8.75 -6.47
CA THR A 176 -34.21 9.71 -7.14
C THR A 176 -32.74 9.54 -6.76
N ASN A 177 -32.44 9.31 -5.49
CA ASN A 177 -31.10 8.95 -5.03
C ASN A 177 -30.64 7.61 -5.64
N THR A 178 -31.53 6.62 -5.72
CA THR A 178 -31.20 5.32 -6.34
C THR A 178 -30.91 5.49 -7.84
N LEU A 179 -31.73 6.25 -8.57
CA LEU A 179 -31.49 6.61 -9.96
C LEU A 179 -30.17 7.36 -10.13
N GLY A 180 -29.86 8.28 -9.22
CA GLY A 180 -28.59 8.98 -9.13
C GLY A 180 -27.39 8.04 -9.10
N GLY A 181 -27.39 7.07 -8.17
CA GLY A 181 -26.33 6.06 -8.12
C GLY A 181 -26.26 5.17 -9.36
N MET A 182 -27.39 4.86 -9.99
CA MET A 182 -27.37 4.09 -11.24
C MET A 182 -26.83 4.91 -12.42
N LEU A 183 -27.14 6.20 -12.50
CA LEU A 183 -26.51 7.11 -13.47
C LEU A 183 -25.00 7.22 -13.24
N GLY A 184 -24.58 7.30 -11.96
CA GLY A 184 -23.18 7.24 -11.59
C GLY A 184 -22.49 5.96 -12.06
N TYR A 185 -23.16 4.81 -11.90
CA TYR A 185 -22.67 3.54 -12.43
C TYR A 185 -22.49 3.60 -13.96
N LEU A 186 -23.46 4.17 -14.70
CA LEU A 186 -23.38 4.29 -16.16
C LEU A 186 -22.22 5.19 -16.60
N VAL A 187 -21.97 6.28 -15.88
CA VAL A 187 -20.93 7.27 -16.20
C VAL A 187 -19.54 6.84 -15.72
N ALA A 188 -19.42 5.89 -14.78
CA ALA A 188 -18.13 5.46 -14.23
C ALA A 188 -17.04 5.05 -15.26
N PRO A 189 -17.36 4.47 -16.45
CA PRO A 189 -16.35 4.21 -17.49
C PRO A 189 -15.63 5.47 -17.99
N LEU A 190 -16.23 6.67 -17.89
CA LEU A 190 -15.55 7.92 -18.19
C LEU A 190 -14.45 8.20 -17.16
N ALA A 191 -14.72 7.92 -15.88
CA ALA A 191 -13.69 8.03 -14.84
C ALA A 191 -12.54 7.04 -15.08
N ALA A 192 -12.83 5.84 -15.59
CA ALA A 192 -11.82 4.85 -15.97
C ALA A 192 -10.94 5.26 -17.17
N LYS A 193 -11.34 6.27 -17.96
CA LYS A 193 -10.46 6.85 -19.00
C LYS A 193 -9.42 7.81 -18.44
N ILE A 194 -9.67 8.38 -17.26
CA ILE A 194 -8.83 9.41 -16.63
C ILE A 194 -7.99 8.80 -15.51
N LEU A 195 -8.56 7.87 -14.73
CA LEU A 195 -7.93 7.25 -13.58
C LEU A 195 -7.46 5.82 -13.89
N PRO A 196 -6.32 5.38 -13.31
CA PRO A 196 -5.82 4.02 -13.49
C PRO A 196 -6.81 2.97 -13.00
N THR A 197 -6.89 1.84 -13.68
CA THR A 197 -7.79 0.75 -13.28
C THR A 197 -7.39 0.18 -11.90
N ARG A 198 -8.33 -0.48 -11.21
CA ARG A 198 -8.02 -1.15 -9.93
C ARG A 198 -6.84 -2.12 -10.06
N ASP A 199 -6.76 -2.85 -11.17
CA ASP A 199 -5.69 -3.82 -11.41
C ASP A 199 -4.35 -3.12 -11.64
N GLU A 200 -4.33 -2.01 -12.38
CA GLU A 200 -3.14 -1.15 -12.51
C GLU A 200 -2.71 -0.55 -11.17
N LEU A 201 -3.65 -0.16 -10.31
CA LEU A 201 -3.35 0.30 -8.96
C LEU A 201 -2.78 -0.84 -8.10
N ASP A 202 -3.29 -2.07 -8.24
CA ASP A 202 -2.80 -3.26 -7.52
C ASP A 202 -1.37 -3.57 -7.99
N GLN A 203 -1.14 -3.65 -9.29
CA GLN A 203 0.19 -3.85 -9.88
C GLN A 203 1.18 -2.74 -9.48
N SER A 204 0.76 -1.47 -9.53
CA SER A 204 1.61 -0.34 -9.12
C SER A 204 1.97 -0.40 -7.64
N ALA A 205 1.01 -0.78 -6.78
CA ALA A 205 1.25 -0.99 -5.36
C ALA A 205 2.22 -2.16 -5.10
N TYR A 206 2.10 -3.26 -5.87
CA TYR A 206 3.05 -4.38 -5.80
C TYR A 206 4.43 -4.00 -6.32
N ARG A 207 4.56 -3.33 -7.48
CA ARG A 207 5.84 -2.84 -8.02
C ARG A 207 6.55 -1.94 -7.01
N LYS A 208 5.82 -0.99 -6.41
CA LYS A 208 6.33 -0.14 -5.34
C LYS A 208 6.61 -0.93 -4.04
N GLY A 209 5.90 -2.03 -3.81
CA GLY A 209 6.13 -2.99 -2.73
C GLY A 209 7.39 -3.85 -2.91
N MET A 210 7.74 -4.18 -4.16
CA MET A 210 8.96 -4.89 -4.53
C MET A 210 10.20 -4.00 -4.43
N GLN A 211 10.04 -2.70 -4.69
CA GLN A 211 11.08 -1.72 -4.42
C GLN A 211 11.22 -1.49 -2.91
N ILE A 212 12.45 -1.50 -2.42
CA ILE A 212 12.72 -1.30 -1.00
C ILE A 212 12.82 0.21 -0.75
N SER A 213 11.77 0.79 -0.17
CA SER A 213 11.76 2.22 0.15
C SER A 213 12.74 2.57 1.27
N ILE A 214 13.18 3.82 1.27
CA ILE A 214 14.02 4.44 2.31
C ILE A 214 13.43 4.19 3.71
N ILE A 215 12.14 4.50 3.84
CA ILE A 215 11.37 4.36 5.10
C ILE A 215 11.37 2.91 5.56
N ARG A 216 11.28 1.96 4.63
CA ARG A 216 11.28 0.53 4.95
C ARG A 216 12.63 0.07 5.53
N LYS A 217 13.75 0.48 4.91
CA LYS A 217 15.10 0.18 5.43
C LYS A 217 15.31 0.83 6.79
N GLY A 218 14.93 2.11 6.92
CA GLY A 218 15.02 2.86 8.18
C GLY A 218 14.22 2.21 9.31
N PHE A 219 12.97 1.83 9.05
CA PHE A 219 12.12 1.17 10.04
C PHE A 219 12.65 -0.20 10.46
N ALA A 220 13.17 -1.00 9.52
CA ALA A 220 13.86 -2.24 9.86
C ALA A 220 15.06 -2.00 10.77
N PHE A 221 15.90 -1.01 10.45
CA PHE A 221 17.06 -0.65 11.25
C PHE A 221 16.67 -0.17 12.65
N LEU A 222 15.60 0.64 12.78
CA LEU A 222 15.09 1.11 14.07
C LEU A 222 14.57 -0.05 14.94
N ILE A 223 13.84 -1.00 14.35
CA ILE A 223 13.39 -2.19 15.08
C ILE A 223 14.61 -3.01 15.53
N ASP A 224 15.57 -3.27 14.64
CA ASP A 224 16.78 -4.02 14.96
C ASP A 224 17.56 -3.32 16.11
N LEU A 225 17.67 -1.99 16.07
CA LEU A 225 18.29 -1.19 17.13
C LEU A 225 17.52 -1.28 18.46
N ALA A 226 16.18 -1.27 18.42
CA ALA A 226 15.35 -1.40 19.61
C ALA A 226 15.48 -2.77 20.29
N PHE A 227 15.59 -3.86 19.51
CA PHE A 227 15.84 -5.19 20.07
C PHE A 227 17.26 -5.32 20.64
N LEU A 228 18.26 -4.72 19.99
CA LEU A 228 19.62 -4.67 20.50
C LEU A 228 19.71 -3.88 21.81
N SER A 229 19.06 -2.70 21.87
CA SER A 229 19.06 -1.87 23.08
C SER A 229 18.28 -2.52 24.22
N MET A 230 17.15 -3.18 23.93
CA MET A 230 16.41 -3.98 24.91
C MET A 230 17.28 -5.12 25.47
N GLY A 231 18.00 -5.84 24.61
CA GLY A 231 18.94 -6.88 25.04
C GLY A 231 20.04 -6.33 25.95
N MET A 232 20.64 -5.19 25.59
CA MET A 232 21.67 -4.54 26.41
C MET A 232 21.10 -4.06 27.76
N MET A 233 19.90 -3.51 27.78
CA MET A 233 19.23 -3.07 29.01
C MET A 233 19.01 -4.23 29.98
N LEU A 234 18.63 -5.41 29.46
CA LEU A 234 18.47 -6.62 30.27
C LEU A 234 19.81 -7.09 30.86
N ILE A 235 20.89 -7.09 30.06
CA ILE A 235 22.22 -7.47 30.54
C ILE A 235 22.71 -6.52 31.63
N VAL A 236 22.59 -5.20 31.40
CA VAL A 236 22.97 -4.18 32.39
C VAL A 236 22.16 -4.32 33.67
N THR A 237 20.85 -4.53 33.56
CA THR A 237 19.98 -4.69 34.74
C THR A 237 20.34 -5.96 35.53
N TYR A 238 20.59 -7.06 34.82
CA TYR A 238 21.01 -8.32 35.45
C TYR A 238 22.34 -8.18 36.18
N ASP A 239 23.32 -7.50 35.56
CA ASP A 239 24.65 -7.28 36.16
C ASP A 239 24.57 -6.41 37.43
N ILE A 240 23.82 -5.30 37.38
CA ILE A 240 23.59 -4.44 38.55
C ILE A 240 22.92 -5.21 39.69
N MET A 241 21.97 -6.10 39.39
CA MET A 241 21.30 -6.91 40.42
C MET A 241 22.24 -7.93 41.10
N LEU A 242 23.26 -8.43 40.40
CA LEU A 242 24.22 -9.39 40.94
C LEU A 242 25.40 -8.73 41.65
N HIS A 243 26.00 -7.71 41.04
CA HIS A 243 27.29 -7.16 41.45
C HIS A 243 27.20 -5.74 42.02
N GLN A 244 26.02 -5.11 42.03
CA GLN A 244 25.77 -3.71 42.45
C GLN A 244 26.52 -2.62 41.64
N THR A 245 27.46 -3.00 40.80
CA THR A 245 28.16 -2.16 39.81
C THR A 245 28.12 -2.83 38.44
N THR A 246 28.39 -2.07 37.38
CA THR A 246 28.52 -2.61 36.02
C THR A 246 29.97 -2.66 35.59
N ASP A 247 30.45 -3.85 35.23
CA ASP A 247 31.78 -4.01 34.65
C ASP A 247 31.75 -3.81 33.13
N TYR A 248 32.67 -3.00 32.61
CA TYR A 248 32.75 -2.70 31.19
C TYR A 248 33.04 -3.96 30.34
N GLU A 249 33.76 -4.93 30.90
CA GLU A 249 34.06 -6.21 30.23
C GLU A 249 32.78 -7.03 30.01
N ILE A 250 31.91 -7.11 31.01
CA ILE A 250 30.61 -7.81 30.92
C ILE A 250 29.74 -7.13 29.86
N MET A 251 29.73 -5.80 29.80
CA MET A 251 28.98 -5.06 28.78
C MET A 251 29.50 -5.36 27.36
N ILE A 252 30.82 -5.38 27.16
CA ILE A 252 31.43 -5.68 25.85
C ILE A 252 31.12 -7.12 25.44
N VAL A 253 31.33 -8.09 26.33
CA VAL A 253 31.04 -9.50 26.06
C VAL A 253 29.54 -9.70 25.77
N GLY A 254 28.67 -9.10 26.58
CA GLY A 254 27.22 -9.13 26.37
C GLY A 254 26.80 -8.54 25.03
N TYR A 255 27.39 -7.41 24.63
CA TYR A 255 27.15 -6.79 23.34
C TYR A 255 27.56 -7.70 22.17
N LEU A 256 28.74 -8.32 22.25
CA LEU A 256 29.21 -9.26 21.24
C LEU A 256 28.31 -10.48 21.13
N ILE A 257 27.87 -11.05 22.26
CA ILE A 257 26.91 -12.16 22.30
C ILE A 257 25.59 -11.77 21.61
N LEU A 258 25.05 -10.58 21.92
CA LEU A 258 23.84 -10.09 21.28
C LEU A 258 24.00 -9.92 19.77
N ILE A 259 25.15 -9.42 19.30
CA ILE A 259 25.43 -9.34 17.86
C ILE A 259 25.41 -10.73 17.22
N TRP A 260 26.09 -11.70 17.85
CA TRP A 260 26.11 -13.07 17.38
C TRP A 260 24.70 -13.68 17.30
N ILE A 261 23.88 -13.48 18.32
CA ILE A 261 22.51 -14.01 18.34
C ILE A 261 21.63 -13.28 17.31
N LEU A 262 21.53 -11.96 17.40
CA LEU A 262 20.55 -11.17 16.65
C LEU A 262 20.90 -11.03 15.16
N TYR A 263 22.19 -10.99 14.82
CA TYR A 263 22.63 -10.64 13.47
C TYR A 263 23.41 -11.73 12.76
N ILE A 264 23.72 -12.85 13.43
CA ILE A 264 24.32 -14.02 12.77
C ILE A 264 23.38 -15.21 12.90
N LEU A 265 23.05 -15.65 14.12
CA LEU A 265 22.22 -16.83 14.35
C LEU A 265 20.80 -16.66 13.81
N ILE A 266 20.11 -15.56 14.13
CA ILE A 266 18.75 -15.31 13.65
C ILE A 266 18.70 -15.26 12.11
N PRO A 267 19.54 -14.46 11.40
CA PRO A 267 19.56 -14.46 9.95
C PRO A 267 19.92 -15.81 9.31
N ILE A 268 20.73 -16.66 9.95
CA ILE A 268 20.97 -18.02 9.45
C ILE A 268 19.67 -18.84 9.47
N ILE A 269 18.96 -18.84 10.61
CA ILE A 269 17.72 -19.61 10.81
C ILE A 269 16.61 -19.11 9.88
N THR A 270 16.47 -17.78 9.74
CA THR A 270 15.41 -17.15 8.94
C THR A 270 15.77 -16.99 7.46
N LYS A 271 16.94 -17.50 7.05
CA LYS A 271 17.50 -17.37 5.69
C LYS A 271 17.64 -15.91 5.24
N GLY A 272 18.08 -15.02 6.13
CA GLY A 272 18.49 -13.65 5.80
C GLY A 272 17.56 -12.55 6.31
N LYS A 273 16.69 -12.86 7.28
CA LYS A 273 15.82 -11.87 7.95
C LYS A 273 16.30 -11.60 9.37
N THR A 274 16.64 -10.36 9.68
CA THR A 274 16.66 -9.87 11.08
C THR A 274 15.24 -9.62 11.56
N ILE A 275 15.05 -9.33 12.84
CA ILE A 275 13.73 -9.08 13.43
C ILE A 275 13.04 -7.91 12.71
N GLY A 276 13.74 -6.79 12.54
CA GLY A 276 13.23 -5.63 11.81
C GLY A 276 12.92 -5.95 10.36
N LYS A 277 13.82 -6.68 9.67
CA LYS A 277 13.61 -7.10 8.27
C LYS A 277 12.40 -8.03 8.11
N PHE A 278 12.12 -8.87 9.10
CA PHE A 278 10.93 -9.71 9.12
C PHE A 278 9.64 -8.88 9.13
N PHE A 279 9.54 -7.87 10.02
CA PHE A 279 8.36 -7.01 10.12
C PHE A 279 8.06 -6.23 8.84
N VAL A 280 9.11 -5.80 8.13
CA VAL A 280 8.96 -5.02 6.90
C VAL A 280 9.00 -5.87 5.61
N ARG A 281 9.02 -7.20 5.73
CA ARG A 281 9.07 -8.14 4.60
C ARG A 281 10.23 -7.89 3.63
N ILE A 282 11.44 -7.67 4.15
CA ILE A 282 12.67 -7.69 3.36
C ILE A 282 13.60 -8.80 3.84
N ARG A 283 14.55 -9.21 3.01
CA ARG A 283 15.60 -10.15 3.40
C ARG A 283 16.89 -9.84 2.67
N ILE A 284 18.01 -10.28 3.22
CA ILE A 284 19.30 -10.28 2.55
C ILE A 284 19.52 -11.61 1.84
N ILE A 285 20.03 -11.55 0.62
CA ILE A 285 20.46 -12.71 -0.17
C ILE A 285 21.81 -12.43 -0.83
N GLN A 286 22.43 -13.46 -1.39
CA GLN A 286 23.61 -13.30 -2.22
C GLN A 286 23.27 -12.61 -3.54
N THR A 287 24.26 -11.95 -4.16
CA THR A 287 24.14 -11.40 -5.52
C THR A 287 23.68 -12.43 -6.55
N ASN A 288 23.99 -13.71 -6.35
CA ASN A 288 23.64 -14.81 -7.25
C ASN A 288 22.22 -15.38 -7.01
N GLY A 289 21.41 -14.77 -6.14
CA GLY A 289 20.03 -15.23 -5.85
C GLY A 289 19.92 -16.27 -4.72
N ASN A 290 21.02 -16.94 -4.39
CA ASN A 290 21.07 -17.98 -3.35
C ASN A 290 21.02 -17.42 -1.92
N THR A 291 20.72 -18.30 -0.96
CA THR A 291 20.80 -17.99 0.47
C THR A 291 22.22 -17.66 0.88
N ALA A 292 22.40 -16.62 1.69
CA ALA A 292 23.71 -16.23 2.17
C ALA A 292 24.33 -17.26 3.12
N LYS A 293 25.65 -17.42 3.02
CA LYS A 293 26.47 -18.27 3.89
C LYS A 293 26.69 -17.56 5.24
N TRP A 294 26.93 -18.33 6.29
CA TRP A 294 27.06 -17.81 7.66
C TRP A 294 28.12 -16.68 7.79
N TYR A 295 29.28 -16.82 7.15
CA TYR A 295 30.36 -15.83 7.21
C TYR A 295 30.01 -14.52 6.51
N GLN A 296 29.10 -14.54 5.53
CA GLN A 296 28.67 -13.32 4.85
C GLN A 296 27.81 -12.46 5.78
N TYR A 297 26.99 -13.08 6.64
CA TYR A 297 26.27 -12.37 7.69
C TYR A 297 27.24 -11.76 8.70
N LEU A 298 28.25 -12.51 9.15
CA LEU A 298 29.30 -11.99 10.04
C LEU A 298 30.01 -10.78 9.41
N LEU A 299 30.38 -10.86 8.13
CA LEU A 299 31.07 -9.75 7.48
C LEU A 299 30.15 -8.55 7.26
N HIS A 300 28.90 -8.76 6.87
CA HIS A 300 27.94 -7.68 6.65
C HIS A 300 27.52 -7.00 7.95
N TYR A 301 27.01 -7.77 8.90
CA TYR A 301 26.46 -7.27 10.14
C TYR A 301 27.54 -7.02 11.21
N GLY A 302 28.66 -7.73 11.19
CA GLY A 302 29.80 -7.44 12.05
C GLY A 302 30.41 -6.07 11.74
N ILE A 303 30.48 -5.67 10.46
CA ILE A 303 30.89 -4.30 10.11
C ILE A 303 29.83 -3.29 10.57
N LEU A 304 28.54 -3.53 10.28
CA LEU A 304 27.49 -2.57 10.59
C LEU A 304 27.25 -2.40 12.11
N TYR A 305 26.97 -3.50 12.79
CA TYR A 305 26.61 -3.51 14.22
C TYR A 305 27.84 -3.71 15.11
N GLY A 306 28.88 -4.41 14.69
CA GLY A 306 30.07 -4.63 15.53
C GLY A 306 31.14 -3.54 15.44
N LEU A 307 31.28 -2.87 14.28
CA LEU A 307 32.31 -1.84 14.09
C LEU A 307 31.72 -0.43 14.03
N ILE A 308 30.77 -0.18 13.11
CA ILE A 308 30.24 1.18 12.86
C ILE A 308 29.36 1.66 14.02
N LEU A 309 28.45 0.82 14.51
CA LEU A 309 27.52 1.24 15.57
C LEU A 309 28.20 1.64 16.89
N PRO A 310 29.20 0.91 17.43
CA PRO A 310 29.89 1.31 18.66
C PRO A 310 31.00 2.36 18.45
N MET A 311 31.34 2.72 17.20
CA MET A 311 32.41 3.70 16.91
C MET A 311 32.30 5.03 17.67
N PRO A 312 31.12 5.64 17.88
CA PRO A 312 31.02 6.88 18.67
C PRO A 312 31.60 6.74 20.08
N PHE A 313 31.44 5.58 20.73
CA PHE A 313 32.03 5.32 22.04
C PHE A 313 33.55 5.17 21.97
N LEU A 314 34.07 4.53 20.91
CA LEU A 314 35.51 4.43 20.67
C LEU A 314 36.13 5.81 20.42
N ILE A 315 35.48 6.65 19.60
CA ILE A 315 35.93 8.03 19.34
C ILE A 315 35.96 8.81 20.65
N TYR A 316 34.88 8.73 21.44
CA TYR A 316 34.81 9.37 22.76
C TYR A 316 35.96 8.92 23.67
N TYR A 317 36.21 7.62 23.76
CA TYR A 317 37.32 7.06 24.53
C TYR A 317 38.68 7.61 24.08
N LEU A 318 38.96 7.59 22.77
CA LEU A 318 40.23 8.08 22.21
C LEU A 318 40.42 9.59 22.47
N VAL A 319 39.37 10.39 22.34
CA VAL A 319 39.40 11.83 22.66
C VAL A 319 39.62 12.06 24.15
N ALA A 320 38.96 11.29 25.02
CA ALA A 320 39.17 11.38 26.46
C ALA A 320 40.63 11.06 26.84
N GLN A 321 41.21 9.99 26.28
CA GLN A 321 42.62 9.64 26.50
C GLN A 321 43.57 10.72 25.97
N PHE A 322 43.27 11.32 24.82
CA PHE A 322 44.02 12.46 24.29
C PHE A 322 44.04 13.66 25.24
N LEU A 323 42.93 13.96 25.92
CA LEU A 323 42.83 15.07 26.87
C LEU A 323 43.53 14.79 28.20
N LEU A 324 43.57 13.53 28.64
CA LEU A 324 44.11 13.13 29.94
C LEU A 324 45.61 12.83 29.91
N ILE A 325 46.14 12.30 28.80
CA ILE A 325 47.55 11.89 28.70
C ILE A 325 48.42 13.08 28.27
N THR A 326 49.49 13.33 29.01
CA THR A 326 50.46 14.41 28.71
C THR A 326 51.72 13.93 27.98
N SER A 327 51.90 12.61 27.81
CA SER A 327 53.06 12.00 27.17
C SER A 327 53.03 12.09 25.63
N THR A 328 54.11 11.69 24.96
CA THR A 328 54.19 11.59 23.48
C THR A 328 53.13 10.66 22.88
N GLN A 329 52.56 9.73 23.67
CA GLN A 329 51.46 8.87 23.25
C GLN A 329 50.18 9.66 22.94
N ARG A 330 50.05 10.90 23.43
CA ARG A 330 48.92 11.79 23.11
C ARG A 330 48.71 11.96 21.60
N ILE A 331 49.81 12.07 20.83
CA ILE A 331 49.74 12.22 19.37
C ILE A 331 49.11 10.97 18.72
N PHE A 332 49.41 9.78 19.24
CA PHE A 332 48.83 8.54 18.75
C PHE A 332 47.31 8.48 18.96
N TYR A 333 46.81 8.90 20.12
CA TYR A 333 45.38 8.99 20.40
C TYR A 333 44.67 10.01 19.51
N LEU A 334 45.31 11.15 19.24
CA LEU A 334 44.77 12.16 18.31
C LEU A 334 44.64 11.61 16.90
N ILE A 335 45.70 11.01 16.36
CA ILE A 335 45.70 10.41 15.02
C ILE A 335 44.64 9.32 14.93
N SER A 336 44.56 8.45 15.96
CA SER A 336 43.56 7.38 16.02
C SER A 336 42.14 7.94 16.07
N ALA A 337 41.87 8.97 16.87
CA ALA A 337 40.56 9.61 16.96
C ALA A 337 40.15 10.24 15.62
N LEU A 338 41.06 10.94 14.94
CA LEU A 338 40.81 11.54 13.63
C LEU A 338 40.56 10.48 12.56
N ALA A 339 41.38 9.43 12.50
CA ALA A 339 41.21 8.33 11.55
C ALA A 339 39.87 7.60 11.75
N THR A 340 39.54 7.30 13.01
CA THR A 340 38.29 6.64 13.41
C THR A 340 37.08 7.51 13.07
N SER A 341 37.15 8.82 13.35
CA SER A 341 36.10 9.79 13.01
C SER A 341 35.90 9.91 11.50
N GLY A 342 36.98 9.99 10.72
CA GLY A 342 36.92 10.02 9.25
C GLY A 342 36.26 8.77 8.67
N PHE A 343 36.65 7.59 9.17
CA PHE A 343 36.03 6.33 8.75
C PHE A 343 34.55 6.23 9.14
N PHE A 344 34.18 6.71 10.33
CA PHE A 344 32.80 6.76 10.79
C PHE A 344 31.95 7.67 9.89
N LEU A 345 32.41 8.91 9.61
CA LEU A 345 31.70 9.83 8.73
C LEU A 345 31.57 9.29 7.30
N PHE A 346 32.63 8.67 6.77
CA PHE A 346 32.56 7.97 5.49
C PHE A 346 31.49 6.87 5.49
N SER A 347 31.47 6.04 6.53
CA SER A 347 30.50 4.95 6.66
C SER A 347 29.06 5.44 6.82
N ILE A 348 28.83 6.49 7.62
CA ILE A 348 27.51 7.11 7.76
C ILE A 348 27.06 7.72 6.42
N GLY A 349 27.92 8.42 5.71
CA GLY A 349 27.61 8.95 4.38
C GLY A 349 27.18 7.85 3.40
N GLN A 350 27.89 6.73 3.39
CA GLN A 350 27.55 5.56 2.57
C GLN A 350 26.19 4.95 2.96
N ILE A 351 25.89 4.84 4.25
CA ILE A 351 24.59 4.36 4.75
C ILE A 351 23.48 5.30 4.30
N VAL A 352 23.65 6.60 4.47
CA VAL A 352 22.68 7.63 4.05
C VAL A 352 22.44 7.57 2.53
N ILE A 353 23.48 7.45 1.72
CA ILE A 353 23.34 7.28 0.26
C ILE A 353 22.60 5.97 -0.06
N SER A 354 22.91 4.86 0.62
CA SER A 354 22.22 3.57 0.42
C SER A 354 20.75 3.57 0.87
N LEU A 355 20.40 4.49 1.77
CA LEU A 355 19.04 4.76 2.18
C LEU A 355 18.30 5.53 1.08
N ILE A 356 18.93 6.55 0.48
CA ILE A 356 18.34 7.40 -0.57
C ILE A 356 18.22 6.67 -1.91
N ASP A 357 19.33 6.12 -2.43
CA ASP A 357 19.35 5.36 -3.67
C ASP A 357 19.35 3.86 -3.37
N SER A 358 18.22 3.22 -3.68
CA SER A 358 18.07 1.77 -3.51
C SER A 358 19.05 0.93 -4.33
N ARG A 359 19.63 1.49 -5.41
CA ARG A 359 20.63 0.84 -6.26
C ARG A 359 22.04 0.96 -5.70
N TYR A 360 22.26 1.90 -4.79
CA TYR A 360 23.58 2.11 -4.21
C TYR A 360 23.92 0.98 -3.21
N VAL A 361 25.05 0.30 -3.46
CA VAL A 361 25.51 -0.80 -2.62
C VAL A 361 26.69 -0.33 -1.75
N PRO A 362 26.52 -0.17 -0.43
CA PRO A 362 27.58 0.31 0.44
C PRO A 362 28.73 -0.71 0.53
N TYR A 363 29.93 -0.24 0.88
CA TYR A 363 31.16 -1.04 0.81
C TYR A 363 31.08 -2.36 1.58
N TYR A 364 30.50 -2.37 2.79
CA TYR A 364 30.34 -3.58 3.62
C TYR A 364 29.41 -4.62 2.98
N SER A 365 28.43 -4.17 2.19
CA SER A 365 27.53 -5.05 1.42
C SER A 365 28.23 -5.60 0.17
N ARG A 366 29.09 -4.80 -0.47
CA ARG A 366 29.94 -5.25 -1.59
C ARG A 366 30.96 -6.31 -1.15
N LEU A 367 31.63 -6.08 -0.02
CA LEU A 367 32.59 -7.02 0.55
C LEU A 367 31.92 -8.36 0.91
N SER A 368 30.70 -8.31 1.46
CA SER A 368 29.95 -9.53 1.82
C SER A 368 29.26 -10.19 0.63
N LYS A 369 29.22 -9.54 -0.55
CA LYS A 369 28.48 -9.98 -1.75
C LYS A 369 26.99 -10.21 -1.46
N LEU A 370 26.41 -9.32 -0.65
CA LEU A 370 25.02 -9.35 -0.23
C LEU A 370 24.26 -8.16 -0.78
N HIS A 371 22.98 -8.36 -1.06
CA HIS A 371 22.04 -7.27 -1.33
C HIS A 371 20.69 -7.58 -0.68
N THR A 372 19.88 -6.55 -0.48
CA THR A 372 18.55 -6.68 0.13
C THR A 372 17.51 -6.82 -0.97
N ILE A 373 16.57 -7.75 -0.82
CA ILE A 373 15.41 -7.93 -1.68
C ILE A 373 14.10 -7.82 -0.88
N SER A 374 13.03 -7.41 -1.55
CA SER A 374 11.68 -7.49 -1.00
C SER A 374 11.19 -8.94 -1.04
N THR A 375 10.41 -9.34 -0.03
CA THR A 375 9.75 -10.65 0.05
C THR A 375 8.25 -10.56 -0.19
N VAL A 376 7.78 -9.42 -0.72
CA VAL A 376 6.39 -9.24 -1.13
C VAL A 376 6.15 -10.08 -2.39
N VAL A 377 5.28 -11.07 -2.30
CA VAL A 377 4.89 -11.94 -3.43
C VAL A 377 3.73 -11.30 -4.18
N ASN A 378 3.86 -11.20 -5.51
CA ASN A 378 2.74 -10.84 -6.37
C ASN A 378 2.02 -12.12 -6.82
N HIS A 379 0.91 -12.46 -6.17
CA HIS A 379 0.13 -13.67 -6.51
C HIS A 379 -0.50 -13.62 -7.91
N THR A 380 -0.54 -12.46 -8.55
CA THR A 380 -1.12 -12.28 -9.90
C THR A 380 -0.17 -12.75 -11.01
N SER A 381 1.15 -12.57 -10.84
CA SER A 381 2.15 -13.00 -11.85
C SER A 381 2.42 -14.51 -11.82
N GLU A 382 2.26 -15.18 -10.67
CA GLU A 382 2.35 -16.65 -10.60
C GLU A 382 1.25 -17.35 -11.41
N GLN A 383 0.07 -16.72 -11.56
CA GLN A 383 -1.02 -17.27 -12.37
C GLN A 383 -0.77 -17.08 -13.87
N GLU A 384 -0.19 -15.96 -14.31
CA GLU A 384 0.19 -15.75 -15.72
C GLU A 384 1.38 -16.64 -16.14
N ASP A 385 2.37 -16.84 -15.26
CA ASP A 385 3.49 -17.75 -15.52
C ASP A 385 3.05 -19.23 -15.54
N HIS A 386 2.10 -19.62 -14.69
CA HIS A 386 1.52 -20.97 -14.75
C HIS A 386 0.63 -21.19 -15.97
N HIS A 387 -0.12 -20.18 -16.43
CA HIS A 387 -0.97 -20.30 -17.61
C HIS A 387 -0.15 -20.33 -18.91
N SER A 388 0.92 -19.52 -19.00
CA SER A 388 1.86 -19.54 -20.13
C SER A 388 2.75 -20.79 -20.17
N SER A 389 3.07 -21.37 -19.01
CA SER A 389 3.77 -22.67 -18.93
C SER A 389 2.86 -23.86 -19.30
N GLN A 390 1.54 -23.76 -19.08
CA GLN A 390 0.58 -24.80 -19.46
C GLN A 390 0.18 -24.72 -20.94
N THR A 391 0.07 -23.53 -21.54
CA THR A 391 -0.19 -23.41 -22.99
C THR A 391 1.00 -23.88 -23.83
N ASN A 392 2.23 -23.62 -23.42
CA ASN A 392 3.43 -24.11 -24.13
C ASN A 392 3.61 -25.65 -24.07
N HIS A 393 3.05 -26.32 -23.05
CA HIS A 393 3.07 -27.80 -22.96
C HIS A 393 1.93 -28.48 -23.73
N THR A 394 0.88 -27.73 -24.10
CA THR A 394 -0.26 -28.29 -24.83
C THR A 394 -0.03 -28.22 -26.35
N ASP A 395 0.63 -27.17 -26.85
CA ASP A 395 0.96 -27.02 -28.28
C ASP A 395 2.16 -27.88 -28.74
N SER A 396 3.08 -28.23 -27.84
CA SER A 396 4.24 -29.06 -28.19
C SER A 396 3.89 -30.56 -28.36
N ASN A 397 2.77 -31.03 -27.79
CA ASN A 397 2.30 -32.41 -28.00
C ASN A 397 1.46 -32.57 -29.27
N GLU A 398 0.80 -31.52 -29.79
CA GLU A 398 0.07 -31.60 -31.06
C GLU A 398 0.99 -31.55 -32.29
N VAL A 399 2.14 -30.87 -32.19
CA VAL A 399 3.14 -30.79 -33.27
C VAL A 399 3.96 -32.09 -33.38
N ILE A 400 4.21 -32.79 -32.26
CA ILE A 400 4.97 -34.05 -32.26
C ILE A 400 4.15 -35.23 -32.82
N VAL A 401 2.82 -35.23 -32.63
CA VAL A 401 1.94 -36.28 -33.18
C VAL A 401 1.74 -36.11 -34.70
N LYS A 402 1.58 -34.87 -35.20
CA LYS A 402 1.45 -34.62 -36.66
C LYS A 402 2.74 -34.85 -37.45
N THR A 403 3.92 -34.76 -36.82
CA THR A 403 5.20 -34.99 -37.51
C THR A 403 5.54 -36.49 -37.62
N LYS A 404 5.10 -37.32 -36.67
CA LYS A 404 5.30 -38.79 -36.73
C LYS A 404 4.43 -39.49 -37.78
N ASP A 405 3.20 -39.01 -38.01
CA ASP A 405 2.32 -39.59 -39.03
C ASP A 405 2.75 -39.22 -40.46
N ARG A 406 3.39 -38.05 -40.63
CA ARG A 406 3.92 -37.63 -41.94
C ARG A 406 5.19 -38.40 -42.36
N ILE A 407 6.04 -38.77 -41.41
CA ILE A 407 7.29 -39.53 -41.67
C ILE A 407 7.02 -41.03 -41.94
N LYS A 408 5.87 -41.57 -41.50
CA LYS A 408 5.46 -42.95 -41.81
C LYS A 408 4.83 -43.13 -43.19
N GLN A 409 4.37 -42.06 -43.85
CA GLN A 409 3.84 -42.12 -45.21
C GLN A 409 4.90 -41.88 -46.29
N GLU A 410 6.02 -41.22 -45.97
CA GLU A 410 7.10 -40.94 -46.94
C GLU A 410 8.19 -42.04 -47.02
N SER A 411 8.11 -43.10 -46.21
CA SER A 411 9.10 -44.21 -46.20
C SER A 411 8.69 -45.45 -47.00
N SER A 412 7.59 -45.39 -47.77
CA SER A 412 7.10 -46.50 -48.61
C SER A 412 7.45 -46.38 -50.10
N ASP A 413 8.16 -45.34 -50.54
CA ASP A 413 8.42 -45.16 -51.97
C ASP A 413 9.88 -44.76 -52.26
N LYS A 414 10.56 -45.66 -52.99
CA LYS A 414 11.83 -45.54 -53.74
C LYS A 414 13.16 -45.91 -53.04
N ASN A 415 13.66 -47.06 -53.50
CA ASN A 415 15.05 -47.53 -53.50
C ASN A 415 15.70 -47.20 -54.89
N PRO A 416 16.98 -47.49 -55.18
CA PRO A 416 18.17 -46.66 -54.92
C PRO A 416 19.02 -46.36 -56.20
N SER A 417 20.02 -45.47 -56.11
CA SER A 417 21.21 -45.56 -56.98
C SER A 417 22.44 -44.83 -56.41
N ASN A 418 23.50 -45.61 -56.17
CA ASN A 418 24.95 -45.35 -56.21
C ASN A 418 25.48 -43.90 -56.33
N ASN A 419 26.39 -43.53 -55.43
CA ASN A 419 27.84 -43.52 -55.75
C ASN A 419 28.72 -43.28 -54.50
N THR A 420 29.78 -44.08 -54.47
CA THR A 420 31.00 -44.10 -53.65
C THR A 420 31.77 -42.77 -53.59
N VAL A 421 32.49 -42.52 -52.49
CA VAL A 421 33.99 -42.54 -52.39
C VAL A 421 34.45 -41.85 -51.08
N ASP A 422 35.12 -42.65 -50.23
CA ASP A 422 36.33 -42.48 -49.40
C ASP A 422 36.77 -41.12 -48.81
N ILE A 423 36.94 -41.04 -47.47
CA ILE A 423 38.17 -41.20 -46.64
C ILE A 423 39.07 -39.94 -46.62
N ASN A 424 39.19 -39.27 -45.46
CA ASN A 424 40.43 -39.24 -44.65
C ASN A 424 40.32 -38.34 -43.39
N GLU A 425 40.80 -38.93 -42.29
CA GLU A 425 41.32 -38.26 -41.09
C GLU A 425 42.56 -37.42 -41.44
N GLU A 426 42.90 -36.42 -40.61
CA GLU A 426 44.21 -36.33 -39.90
C GLU A 426 44.54 -34.89 -39.45
N GLN A 427 44.80 -34.77 -38.13
CA GLN A 427 45.71 -33.87 -37.38
C GLN A 427 45.63 -32.33 -37.55
N ALA A 428 45.46 -31.53 -36.49
CA ALA A 428 46.28 -31.29 -35.30
C ALA A 428 47.55 -30.44 -35.54
N LYS A 429 47.59 -29.32 -34.80
CA LYS A 429 48.73 -28.47 -34.37
C LYS A 429 49.38 -27.50 -35.37
N ASP A 430 49.40 -26.24 -34.92
CA ASP A 430 50.49 -25.21 -34.93
C ASP A 430 49.87 -23.85 -35.24
N ALA A 431 50.28 -22.69 -34.73
CA ALA A 431 51.14 -22.21 -33.65
C ALA A 431 50.90 -20.68 -33.60
N GLU A 432 51.23 -20.05 -32.47
CA GLU A 432 51.71 -18.66 -32.29
C GLU A 432 51.21 -17.53 -33.22
N ILE A 433 50.61 -16.48 -32.62
CA ILE A 433 51.28 -15.22 -32.21
C ILE A 433 50.40 -14.50 -31.19
#